data_AF-A0A956YVA6-F1
#
_entry.id   AF-A0A956YVA6-F1
#
_cell.length_a   1.000
_cell.length_b   1.000
_cell.length_c   1.000
_cell.angle_alpha   90.00
_cell.angle_beta   90.00
_cell.angle_gamma   90.00
#
_symmetry.space_group_name_H-M   'P 1'
#
loop_
_entity.id
_entity.type
_entity.pdbx_description
1 polymer ?
#
loop_
_entity_poly.entity_id
_entity_poly.type
_entity_poly.pdbx_seq_one_letter_code
_entity_poly.pdbx_strand_id
1 'polypeptide(L)'
;MPGNRRLIALPIVCLFLLVACAPALGAQSTPGNRIVYGLSFEPSGIDPHINASAELGIPLRQVYDTLVYRDPTTGDFVPGLAQSWEISPDGTRYTFHLKQGVTFHDGTPFNAQAVAANLDRILDPDVASQKAIFMLGPFADYEIVDDYTIALILAQAYAPLLDSLSQVYLGIASPTALQAVSRERYQFHQVGTGPYEFVEYVPGDRIIIRRSPTYTWGPSFYLPPTENAIDEVEFRFLTDASARALALEAGDVQVVGEILPTDARALATESGIQLIQ
;
A
#
# COMPACT_ATOMS: atom_id res chain seq x y z
N MET A 1 49.34 6.36 76.38
CA MET A 1 49.75 4.97 76.69
C MET A 1 49.07 4.02 75.72
N PRO A 2 49.77 2.96 75.27
CA PRO A 2 49.49 2.25 74.02
C PRO A 2 48.52 1.07 74.22
N GLY A 3 47.85 0.64 73.15
CA GLY A 3 46.89 -0.47 73.21
C GLY A 3 46.67 -1.13 71.86
N ASN A 4 47.73 -1.79 71.38
CA ASN A 4 47.81 -2.64 70.20
C ASN A 4 46.74 -3.76 70.18
N ARG A 5 46.43 -4.29 68.98
CA ARG A 5 45.82 -5.62 68.63
C ARG A 5 44.35 -5.55 68.17
N ARG A 6 43.91 -6.22 67.09
CA ARG A 6 44.43 -7.34 66.28
C ARG A 6 43.72 -7.31 64.91
N LEU A 7 44.45 -7.60 63.84
CA LEU A 7 43.88 -8.03 62.57
C LEU A 7 43.20 -9.39 62.73
N ILE A 8 41.95 -9.50 62.28
CA ILE A 8 41.27 -10.76 62.00
C ILE A 8 40.74 -10.66 60.57
N ALA A 9 41.16 -11.60 59.74
CA ALA A 9 40.77 -11.75 58.34
C ALA A 9 39.56 -12.67 58.18
N LEU A 10 38.94 -12.57 56.99
CA LEU A 10 37.99 -13.48 56.31
C LEU A 10 36.47 -13.31 56.59
N PRO A 11 35.57 -13.58 55.62
CA PRO A 11 35.76 -13.83 54.17
C PRO A 11 34.99 -12.85 53.25
N ILE A 12 35.54 -12.66 52.05
CA ILE A 12 34.85 -12.09 50.89
C ILE A 12 33.86 -13.14 50.38
N VAL A 13 32.56 -12.85 50.50
CA VAL A 13 31.51 -13.62 49.82
C VAL A 13 31.35 -13.04 48.42
N CYS A 14 31.88 -13.76 47.43
CA CYS A 14 31.58 -13.55 46.01
C CYS A 14 30.10 -13.88 45.76
N LEU A 15 29.26 -12.86 45.55
CA LEU A 15 27.92 -13.04 45.03
C LEU A 15 27.95 -12.93 43.50
N PHE A 16 27.74 -14.08 42.85
CA PHE A 16 27.57 -14.23 41.40
C PHE A 16 26.26 -13.59 40.92
N LEU A 17 26.39 -12.77 39.87
CA LEU A 17 25.54 -12.66 38.67
C LEU A 17 24.01 -12.77 38.78
N LEU A 18 23.36 -11.65 38.47
CA LEU A 18 22.15 -11.61 37.65
C LEU A 18 22.32 -10.46 36.64
N VAL A 19 22.99 -10.75 35.52
CA VAL A 19 22.90 -9.93 34.31
C VAL A 19 21.48 -10.13 33.79
N ALA A 20 20.62 -9.16 34.08
CA ALA A 20 19.29 -9.08 33.50
C ALA A 20 19.45 -8.87 31.99
N CYS A 21 19.30 -9.95 31.23
CA CYS A 21 19.14 -9.90 29.79
C CYS A 21 17.76 -9.31 29.53
N ALA A 22 17.69 -7.98 29.43
CA ALA A 22 16.51 -7.32 28.88
C ALA A 22 16.34 -7.78 27.42
N PRO A 23 15.13 -8.17 26.98
CA PRO A 23 14.90 -8.41 25.58
C PRO A 23 15.07 -7.05 24.88
N ALA A 24 16.09 -6.97 24.03
CA ALA A 24 16.24 -5.85 23.11
C ALA A 24 14.92 -5.72 22.34
N LEU A 25 14.22 -4.61 22.54
CA LEU A 25 13.18 -4.19 21.61
C LEU A 25 13.76 -4.27 20.20
N GLY A 26 13.01 -4.92 19.31
CA GLY A 26 13.44 -5.29 17.97
C GLY A 26 14.28 -4.20 17.31
N ALA A 27 15.51 -4.56 16.97
CA ALA A 27 16.29 -3.79 16.04
C ALA A 27 15.43 -3.62 14.78
N GLN A 28 14.99 -2.39 14.51
CA GLN A 28 14.51 -2.04 13.18
C GLN A 28 15.68 -2.33 12.24
N SER A 29 15.59 -3.43 11.51
CA SER A 29 16.51 -3.71 10.43
C SER A 29 16.48 -2.51 9.50
N THR A 30 17.60 -1.81 9.35
CA THR A 30 17.78 -0.86 8.25
C THR A 30 17.43 -1.63 6.96
N PRO A 31 16.41 -1.22 6.19
CA PRO A 31 16.05 -1.92 4.97
C PRO A 31 17.30 -2.00 4.08
N GLY A 32 17.60 -3.19 3.56
CA GLY A 32 18.81 -3.44 2.77
C GLY A 32 18.82 -2.60 1.49
N ASN A 33 17.63 -2.28 0.97
CA ASN A 33 17.43 -1.48 -0.22
C ASN A 33 16.20 -0.57 -0.11
N ARG A 34 16.42 0.74 0.10
CA ARG A 34 15.37 1.75 0.28
C ARG A 34 15.42 2.78 -0.84
N ILE A 35 14.26 3.17 -1.34
CA ILE A 35 14.14 4.31 -2.27
C ILE A 35 13.24 5.39 -1.67
N VAL A 36 13.51 6.65 -2.01
CA VAL A 36 12.67 7.79 -1.71
C VAL A 36 12.07 8.34 -3.02
N TYR A 37 10.74 8.37 -3.08
CA TYR A 37 9.95 8.96 -4.15
C TYR A 37 9.42 10.31 -3.70
N GLY A 38 9.77 11.39 -4.40
CA GLY A 38 9.22 12.73 -4.18
C GLY A 38 7.89 12.92 -4.90
N LEU A 39 6.80 12.87 -4.13
CA LEU A 39 5.43 13.18 -4.58
C LEU A 39 5.24 14.69 -4.70
N SER A 40 4.49 15.13 -5.72
CA SER A 40 4.28 16.55 -5.99
C SER A 40 3.09 17.14 -5.24
N PHE A 41 2.28 16.28 -4.62
CA PHE A 41 1.05 16.65 -3.94
C PHE A 41 0.94 16.01 -2.55
N GLU A 42 0.39 16.76 -1.60
CA GLU A 42 0.00 16.25 -0.31
C GLU A 42 -1.49 15.83 -0.33
N PRO A 43 -1.83 14.56 -0.08
CA PRO A 43 -3.23 14.15 -0.05
C PRO A 43 -3.93 14.66 1.22
N SER A 44 -5.22 14.98 1.12
CA SER A 44 -6.10 15.31 2.26
C SER A 44 -6.31 14.14 3.25
N GLY A 45 -5.93 12.94 2.83
CA GLY A 45 -6.03 11.67 3.53
C GLY A 45 -5.74 10.53 2.56
N ILE A 46 -5.40 9.35 3.07
CA ILE A 46 -4.92 8.23 2.23
C ILE A 46 -5.86 7.02 2.20
N ASP A 47 -7.07 7.13 2.76
CA ASP A 47 -8.08 6.08 2.57
C ASP A 47 -8.61 6.12 1.12
N PRO A 48 -8.43 5.06 0.32
CA PRO A 48 -8.79 5.04 -1.10
C PRO A 48 -10.30 5.03 -1.36
N HIS A 49 -11.13 4.60 -0.40
CA HIS A 49 -12.59 4.65 -0.53
C HIS A 49 -13.16 6.02 -0.15
N ILE A 50 -12.41 6.85 0.58
CA ILE A 50 -12.87 8.17 1.01
C ILE A 50 -12.30 9.28 0.12
N ASN A 51 -10.99 9.27 -0.14
CA ASN A 51 -10.27 10.41 -0.72
C ASN A 51 -10.15 10.32 -2.25
N ALA A 52 -10.04 11.48 -2.90
CA ALA A 52 -10.00 11.58 -4.38
C ALA A 52 -8.61 11.87 -4.98
N SER A 53 -7.56 12.04 -4.16
CA SER A 53 -6.24 12.48 -4.64
C SER A 53 -5.64 11.50 -5.65
N ALA A 54 -5.22 12.01 -6.81
CA ALA A 54 -4.63 11.23 -7.91
C ALA A 54 -3.29 10.59 -7.52
N GLU A 55 -2.45 11.32 -6.77
CA GLU A 55 -1.13 10.83 -6.37
C GLU A 55 -1.18 9.67 -5.38
N LEU A 56 -2.33 9.42 -4.71
CA LEU A 56 -2.54 8.20 -3.93
C LEU A 56 -2.42 6.93 -4.76
N GLY A 57 -2.67 7.02 -6.08
CA GLY A 57 -2.53 5.91 -7.01
C GLY A 57 -1.14 5.29 -7.03
N ILE A 58 -0.09 6.07 -6.72
CA ILE A 58 1.29 5.60 -6.76
C ILE A 58 1.62 4.73 -5.52
N PRO A 59 1.51 5.21 -4.27
CA PRO A 59 1.79 4.39 -3.10
C PRO A 59 0.75 3.30 -2.88
N LEU A 60 -0.54 3.63 -3.00
CA LEU A 60 -1.58 2.72 -2.54
C LEU A 60 -1.81 1.55 -3.51
N ARG A 61 -1.48 1.68 -4.80
CA ARG A 61 -1.54 0.55 -5.75
C ARG A 61 -0.55 -0.57 -5.40
N GLN A 62 0.45 -0.26 -4.58
CA GLN A 62 1.38 -1.25 -4.04
C GLN A 62 0.85 -1.92 -2.77
N VAL A 63 -0.10 -1.28 -2.07
CA VAL A 63 -0.73 -1.79 -0.84
C VAL A 63 -1.99 -2.59 -1.13
N TYR A 64 -2.81 -2.14 -2.08
CA TYR A 64 -4.07 -2.76 -2.44
C TYR A 64 -4.00 -3.32 -3.86
N ASP A 65 -4.30 -4.61 -4.02
CA ASP A 65 -4.64 -5.14 -5.33
C ASP A 65 -6.10 -4.83 -5.67
N THR A 66 -6.38 -4.85 -6.97
CA THR A 66 -7.70 -4.66 -7.55
C THR A 66 -8.22 -5.95 -8.18
N LEU A 67 -9.53 -6.05 -8.47
CA LEU A 67 -10.09 -7.23 -9.13
C LEU A 67 -9.45 -7.50 -10.50
N VAL A 68 -9.18 -6.43 -11.25
CA VAL A 68 -8.63 -6.47 -12.60
C VAL A 68 -7.41 -5.55 -12.66
N TYR A 69 -6.46 -5.82 -13.53
CA TYR A 69 -5.39 -4.88 -13.88
C TYR A 69 -5.50 -4.42 -15.31
N ARG A 70 -4.89 -3.28 -15.62
CA ARG A 70 -4.62 -2.85 -16.98
C ARG A 70 -3.14 -3.06 -17.29
N ASP A 71 -2.85 -3.86 -18.30
CA ASP A 71 -1.48 -4.12 -18.74
C ASP A 71 -0.83 -2.82 -19.22
N PRO A 72 0.35 -2.44 -18.71
CA PRO A 72 0.96 -1.15 -19.04
C PRO A 72 1.52 -1.10 -20.48
N THR A 73 1.75 -2.25 -21.12
CA THR A 73 2.30 -2.36 -22.46
C THR A 73 1.20 -2.47 -23.51
N THR A 74 0.24 -3.39 -23.32
CA THR A 74 -0.83 -3.62 -24.31
C THR A 74 -2.05 -2.75 -24.06
N GLY A 75 -2.28 -2.32 -22.82
CA GLY A 75 -3.47 -1.60 -22.41
C GLY A 75 -4.70 -2.50 -22.19
N ASP A 76 -4.54 -3.82 -22.30
CA ASP A 76 -5.61 -4.79 -22.10
C ASP A 76 -5.95 -4.97 -20.61
N PHE A 77 -7.19 -5.39 -20.34
CA PHE A 77 -7.58 -5.82 -19.01
C PHE A 77 -7.12 -7.26 -18.76
N VAL A 78 -6.38 -7.46 -17.68
CA VAL A 78 -5.78 -8.75 -17.31
C VAL A 78 -6.12 -9.13 -15.86
N PRO A 79 -5.97 -10.41 -15.48
CA PRO A 79 -6.31 -10.88 -14.13
C PRO A 79 -5.61 -10.13 -12.99
N GLY A 80 -6.40 -9.74 -11.97
CA GLY A 80 -5.93 -9.22 -10.69
C GLY A 80 -6.28 -10.17 -9.56
N LEU A 81 -7.02 -9.70 -8.55
CA LEU A 81 -7.64 -10.56 -7.54
C LEU A 81 -8.72 -11.49 -8.12
N ALA A 82 -9.32 -11.11 -9.25
CA ALA A 82 -10.10 -12.00 -10.09
C ALA A 82 -9.17 -12.69 -11.11
N GLN A 83 -9.26 -14.03 -11.19
CA GLN A 83 -8.54 -14.81 -12.20
C GLN A 83 -9.20 -14.75 -13.58
N SER A 84 -10.51 -14.51 -13.63
CA SER A 84 -11.29 -14.31 -14.85
C SER A 84 -12.61 -13.61 -14.54
N TRP A 85 -13.28 -13.12 -15.58
CA TRP A 85 -14.63 -12.57 -15.46
C TRP A 85 -15.43 -12.79 -16.74
N GLU A 86 -16.75 -12.77 -16.59
CA GLU A 86 -17.73 -12.88 -17.66
C GLU A 86 -18.63 -11.65 -17.66
N ILE A 87 -18.97 -11.14 -18.84
CA ILE A 87 -19.87 -10.00 -19.01
C ILE A 87 -21.11 -10.50 -19.74
N SER A 88 -22.30 -10.23 -19.19
CA SER A 88 -23.56 -10.57 -19.86
C SER A 88 -23.69 -9.87 -21.21
N PRO A 89 -24.46 -10.42 -22.17
CA PRO A 89 -24.64 -9.80 -23.49
C PRO A 89 -25.19 -8.37 -23.47
N ASP A 90 -25.97 -8.02 -22.44
CA ASP A 90 -26.51 -6.66 -22.24
C ASP A 90 -25.55 -5.73 -21.47
N GLY A 91 -24.39 -6.23 -21.02
CA GLY A 91 -23.38 -5.45 -20.31
C GLY A 91 -23.76 -5.04 -18.89
N THR A 92 -24.76 -5.66 -18.28
CA THR A 92 -25.28 -5.28 -16.95
C THR A 92 -24.84 -6.20 -15.82
N ARG A 93 -24.30 -7.39 -16.12
CA ARG A 93 -23.81 -8.35 -15.12
C ARG A 93 -22.36 -8.73 -15.40
N TYR A 94 -21.51 -8.55 -14.39
CA TYR A 94 -20.09 -8.91 -14.42
C TYR A 94 -19.82 -9.97 -13.36
N THR A 95 -19.63 -11.23 -13.77
CA THR A 95 -19.32 -12.33 -12.85
C THR A 95 -17.82 -12.50 -12.74
N PHE A 96 -17.25 -12.28 -11.57
CA PHE A 96 -15.82 -12.44 -11.29
C PHE A 96 -15.55 -13.76 -10.58
N HIS A 97 -14.58 -14.51 -11.09
CA HIS A 97 -14.02 -15.69 -10.46
C HIS A 97 -12.74 -15.25 -9.73
N LEU A 98 -12.69 -15.41 -8.42
CA LEU A 98 -11.64 -14.89 -7.55
C LEU A 98 -10.49 -15.89 -7.38
N LYS A 99 -9.28 -15.37 -7.18
CA LYS A 99 -8.12 -16.19 -6.82
C LYS A 99 -8.29 -16.78 -5.43
N GLN A 100 -7.95 -18.05 -5.28
CA GLN A 100 -7.88 -18.73 -3.99
C GLN A 100 -6.49 -18.59 -3.37
N GLY A 101 -6.41 -18.71 -2.05
CA GLY A 101 -5.13 -18.66 -1.32
C GLY A 101 -4.52 -17.26 -1.19
N VAL A 102 -5.22 -16.22 -1.63
CA VAL A 102 -4.83 -14.82 -1.39
C VAL A 102 -5.13 -14.47 0.07
N THR A 103 -4.20 -13.75 0.69
CA THR A 103 -4.32 -13.26 2.07
C THR A 103 -4.09 -11.76 2.13
N PHE A 104 -4.80 -11.09 3.02
CA PHE A 104 -4.50 -9.71 3.40
C PHE A 104 -3.21 -9.68 4.24
N HIS A 105 -2.60 -8.49 4.34
CA HIS A 105 -1.39 -8.29 5.16
C HIS A 105 -1.60 -8.58 6.65
N ASP A 106 -2.86 -8.58 7.13
CA ASP A 106 -3.23 -8.99 8.50
C ASP A 106 -3.41 -10.51 8.67
N GLY A 107 -3.19 -11.29 7.61
CA GLY A 107 -3.30 -12.75 7.58
C GLY A 107 -4.71 -13.29 7.35
N THR A 108 -5.73 -12.43 7.22
CA THR A 108 -7.10 -12.87 6.92
C THR A 108 -7.26 -13.25 5.45
N PRO A 109 -8.17 -14.19 5.10
CA PRO A 109 -8.33 -14.63 3.73
C PRO A 109 -9.08 -13.61 2.87
N PHE A 110 -8.70 -13.50 1.60
CA PHE A 110 -9.48 -12.81 0.57
C PHE A 110 -10.53 -13.74 -0.05
N ASN A 111 -11.75 -13.23 -0.22
CA ASN A 111 -12.91 -13.96 -0.77
C ASN A 111 -14.00 -12.99 -1.27
N ALA A 112 -15.12 -13.53 -1.77
CA ALA A 112 -16.26 -12.77 -2.29
C ALA A 112 -16.89 -11.85 -1.23
N GLN A 113 -16.94 -12.29 0.03
CA GLN A 113 -17.45 -11.50 1.15
C GLN A 113 -16.58 -10.25 1.41
N ALA A 114 -15.26 -10.36 1.23
CA ALA A 114 -14.37 -9.20 1.33
C ALA A 114 -14.63 -8.19 0.21
N VAL A 115 -14.86 -8.65 -1.03
CA VAL A 115 -15.25 -7.77 -2.15
C VAL A 115 -16.56 -7.06 -1.85
N ALA A 116 -17.58 -7.80 -1.42
CA ALA A 116 -18.87 -7.25 -1.01
C ALA A 116 -18.75 -6.18 0.08
N ALA A 117 -17.99 -6.45 1.15
CA ALA A 117 -17.78 -5.49 2.24
C ALA A 117 -17.12 -4.18 1.78
N ASN A 118 -16.24 -4.23 0.77
CA ASN A 118 -15.63 -3.05 0.18
C ASN A 118 -16.63 -2.26 -0.69
N LEU A 119 -17.46 -2.95 -1.47
CA LEU A 119 -18.55 -2.32 -2.23
C LEU A 119 -19.55 -1.62 -1.30
N ASP A 120 -19.98 -2.30 -0.24
CA ASP A 120 -20.88 -1.75 0.78
C ASP A 120 -20.29 -0.50 1.42
N ARG A 121 -19.00 -0.55 1.79
CA ARG A 121 -18.30 0.62 2.33
C ARG A 121 -18.29 1.80 1.37
N ILE A 122 -18.01 1.57 0.08
CA ILE A 122 -17.96 2.65 -0.91
C ILE A 122 -19.34 3.29 -1.11
N LEU A 123 -20.41 2.48 -1.06
CA LEU A 123 -21.79 2.90 -1.27
C LEU A 123 -22.42 3.54 -0.04
N ASP A 124 -21.88 3.30 1.15
CA ASP A 124 -22.36 3.87 2.40
C ASP A 124 -22.28 5.42 2.37
N PRO A 125 -23.42 6.13 2.43
CA PRO A 125 -23.43 7.60 2.49
C PRO A 125 -22.63 8.17 3.67
N ASP A 126 -22.55 7.44 4.79
CA ASP A 126 -21.77 7.85 5.96
C ASP A 126 -20.28 7.70 5.73
N VAL A 127 -19.82 6.90 4.77
CA VAL A 127 -18.40 6.86 4.37
C VAL A 127 -18.04 8.10 3.54
N ALA A 128 -19.01 8.69 2.84
CA ALA A 128 -18.88 9.91 2.05
C ALA A 128 -17.72 9.85 1.03
N SER A 129 -17.65 8.72 0.30
CA SER A 129 -16.68 8.51 -0.78
C SER A 129 -16.67 9.69 -1.76
N GLN A 130 -15.51 10.33 -1.95
CA GLN A 130 -15.37 11.44 -2.89
C GLN A 130 -15.21 11.00 -4.35
N LYS A 131 -14.70 9.78 -4.60
CA LYS A 131 -14.30 9.33 -5.94
C LYS A 131 -14.76 7.91 -6.28
N ALA A 132 -14.46 6.94 -5.41
CA ALA A 132 -14.75 5.52 -5.64
C ALA A 132 -16.23 5.27 -6.01
N ILE A 133 -17.16 5.93 -5.32
CA ILE A 133 -18.61 5.84 -5.56
C ILE A 133 -19.00 6.19 -7.01
N PHE A 134 -18.35 7.19 -7.62
CA PHE A 134 -18.63 7.58 -9.01
C PHE A 134 -18.00 6.62 -10.01
N MET A 135 -16.90 5.97 -9.63
CA MET A 135 -16.21 4.98 -10.46
C MET A 135 -16.98 3.67 -10.59
N LEU A 136 -17.87 3.36 -9.63
CA LEU A 136 -18.80 2.23 -9.73
C LEU A 136 -19.89 2.45 -10.80
N GLY A 137 -20.08 3.70 -11.26
CA GLY A 137 -21.08 4.03 -12.27
C GLY A 137 -22.51 3.69 -11.81
N PRO A 138 -23.36 3.12 -12.68
CA PRO A 138 -24.74 2.78 -12.35
C PRO A 138 -24.83 1.43 -11.59
N PHE A 139 -23.98 1.23 -10.58
CA PHE A 139 -24.01 0.03 -9.74
C PHE A 139 -25.36 -0.10 -9.04
N ALA A 140 -25.94 -1.30 -9.10
CA ALA A 140 -27.26 -1.59 -8.54
C ALA A 140 -27.17 -2.55 -7.36
N ASP A 141 -26.42 -3.65 -7.51
CA ASP A 141 -26.33 -4.71 -6.51
C ASP A 141 -25.14 -5.64 -6.76
N TYR A 142 -24.89 -6.57 -5.83
CA TYR A 142 -24.02 -7.72 -6.05
C TYR A 142 -24.68 -9.03 -5.63
N GLU A 143 -24.24 -10.14 -6.22
CA GLU A 143 -24.65 -11.49 -5.84
C GLU A 143 -23.40 -12.31 -5.49
N ILE A 144 -23.30 -12.76 -4.24
CA ILE A 144 -22.31 -13.75 -3.84
C ILE A 144 -22.82 -15.12 -4.27
N VAL A 145 -22.20 -15.70 -5.29
CA VAL A 145 -22.57 -17.03 -5.82
C VAL A 145 -21.95 -18.11 -4.94
N ASP A 146 -20.69 -17.93 -4.56
CA ASP A 146 -19.94 -18.74 -3.60
C ASP A 146 -18.76 -17.93 -3.03
N ASP A 147 -17.93 -18.55 -2.20
CA ASP A 147 -16.80 -17.89 -1.53
C ASP A 147 -15.78 -17.26 -2.49
N TYR A 148 -15.70 -17.73 -3.74
CA TYR A 148 -14.76 -17.24 -4.74
C TYR A 148 -15.44 -16.80 -6.03
N THR A 149 -16.75 -16.56 -6.01
CA THR A 149 -17.50 -16.09 -7.18
C THR A 149 -18.48 -15.00 -6.75
N ILE A 150 -18.32 -13.81 -7.33
CA ILE A 150 -19.21 -12.67 -7.08
C ILE A 150 -19.63 -12.02 -8.40
N ALA A 151 -20.92 -11.72 -8.54
CA ALA A 151 -21.46 -10.99 -9.67
C ALA A 151 -21.81 -9.56 -9.29
N LEU A 152 -21.30 -8.58 -10.03
CA LEU A 152 -21.68 -7.17 -9.90
C LEU A 152 -22.81 -6.90 -10.90
N ILE A 153 -23.86 -6.23 -10.44
CA ILE A 153 -25.07 -5.94 -11.19
C ILE A 153 -25.19 -4.42 -11.37
N LEU A 154 -25.39 -3.99 -12.61
CA LEU A 154 -25.55 -2.59 -12.99
C LEU A 154 -26.98 -2.32 -13.45
N ALA A 155 -27.48 -1.11 -13.20
CA ALA A 155 -28.78 -0.67 -13.71
C ALA A 155 -28.78 -0.47 -15.24
N GLN A 156 -27.61 -0.23 -15.83
CA GLN A 156 -27.40 -0.11 -17.28
C GLN A 156 -25.94 -0.41 -17.62
N ALA A 157 -25.65 -0.72 -18.88
CA ALA A 157 -24.29 -0.97 -19.35
C ALA A 157 -23.37 0.23 -19.05
N TYR A 158 -22.16 -0.06 -18.55
CA TYR A 158 -21.17 0.95 -18.18
C TYR A 158 -19.77 0.54 -18.69
N ALA A 159 -19.43 1.03 -19.88
CA ALA A 159 -18.16 0.70 -20.55
C ALA A 159 -16.90 0.94 -19.69
N PRO A 160 -16.82 1.99 -18.84
CA PRO A 160 -15.64 2.24 -18.01
C PRO A 160 -15.45 1.31 -16.81
N LEU A 161 -16.35 0.35 -16.53
CA LEU A 161 -16.30 -0.41 -15.27
C LEU A 161 -14.98 -1.17 -15.08
N LEU A 162 -14.48 -1.87 -16.11
CA LEU A 162 -13.21 -2.62 -15.98
C LEU A 162 -12.02 -1.69 -15.77
N ASP A 163 -12.01 -0.51 -16.39
CA ASP A 163 -10.98 0.50 -16.14
C ASP A 163 -11.03 0.98 -14.69
N SER A 164 -12.23 1.30 -14.22
CA SER A 164 -12.46 1.73 -12.83
C SER A 164 -12.03 0.66 -11.83
N LEU A 165 -12.40 -0.60 -12.07
CA LEU A 165 -12.02 -1.76 -11.26
C LEU A 165 -10.53 -2.09 -11.34
N SER A 166 -9.76 -1.41 -12.19
CA SER A 166 -8.29 -1.54 -12.25
C SER A 166 -7.53 -0.48 -11.48
N GLN A 167 -8.26 0.47 -10.89
CA GLN A 167 -7.69 1.58 -10.14
C GLN A 167 -7.83 1.36 -8.63
N VAL A 168 -6.85 1.87 -7.88
CA VAL A 168 -6.73 1.65 -6.43
C VAL A 168 -7.93 2.13 -5.61
N TYR A 169 -8.71 3.09 -6.11
CA TYR A 169 -9.92 3.57 -5.42
C TYR A 169 -10.98 2.47 -5.28
N LEU A 170 -10.94 1.45 -6.14
CA LEU A 170 -11.73 0.22 -6.04
C LEU A 170 -10.86 -1.00 -5.64
N GLY A 171 -9.70 -0.74 -5.03
CA GLY A 171 -8.85 -1.75 -4.42
C GLY A 171 -9.52 -2.35 -3.18
N ILE A 172 -9.16 -3.59 -2.87
CA ILE A 172 -9.79 -4.35 -1.79
C ILE A 172 -8.99 -4.18 -0.51
N ALA A 173 -9.58 -3.49 0.46
CA ALA A 173 -9.09 -3.37 1.83
C ALA A 173 -9.59 -4.54 2.70
N SER A 174 -8.81 -4.91 3.72
CA SER A 174 -9.21 -5.94 4.68
C SER A 174 -10.47 -5.51 5.45
N PRO A 175 -11.58 -6.28 5.40
CA PRO A 175 -12.75 -6.00 6.22
C PRO A 175 -12.43 -5.99 7.72
N THR A 176 -11.50 -6.83 8.16
CA THR A 176 -11.06 -6.90 9.56
C THR A 176 -10.41 -5.59 9.99
N ALA A 177 -9.50 -5.05 9.17
CA ALA A 177 -8.84 -3.78 9.45
C ALA A 177 -9.83 -2.60 9.42
N LEU A 178 -10.75 -2.60 8.44
CA LEU A 178 -11.82 -1.60 8.32
C LEU A 178 -12.73 -1.55 9.56
N GLN A 179 -12.97 -2.70 10.21
CA GLN A 179 -13.80 -2.81 11.42
C GLN A 179 -13.01 -2.56 12.72
N ALA A 180 -11.70 -2.77 12.71
CA ALA A 180 -10.86 -2.65 13.90
C ALA A 180 -10.62 -1.19 14.34
N VAL A 181 -10.78 -0.23 13.44
CA VAL A 181 -10.53 1.20 13.70
C VAL A 181 -11.68 2.06 13.17
N SER A 182 -11.83 3.28 13.68
CA SER A 182 -12.83 4.20 13.15
C SER A 182 -12.50 4.59 11.70
N ARG A 183 -13.53 5.03 10.97
CA ARG A 183 -13.42 5.55 9.60
C ARG A 183 -12.27 6.55 9.45
N GLU A 184 -12.16 7.51 10.35
CA GLU A 184 -11.13 8.58 10.32
C GLU A 184 -9.73 8.03 10.62
N ARG A 185 -9.63 6.92 11.35
CA ARG A 185 -8.38 6.31 11.78
C ARG A 185 -7.86 5.27 10.79
N TYR A 186 -8.69 4.77 9.88
CA TYR A 186 -8.30 3.76 8.89
C TYR A 186 -7.14 4.23 8.00
N GLN A 187 -7.06 5.53 7.68
CA GLN A 187 -5.93 6.10 6.93
C GLN A 187 -4.54 5.87 7.57
N PHE A 188 -4.48 5.52 8.86
CA PHE A 188 -3.23 5.18 9.56
C PHE A 188 -3.05 3.66 9.80
N HIS A 189 -3.93 2.83 9.24
CA HIS A 189 -3.97 1.37 9.42
C HIS A 189 -4.36 0.68 8.12
N GLN A 190 -3.74 1.09 7.01
CA GLN A 190 -4.03 0.55 5.68
C GLN A 190 -3.64 -0.94 5.63
N VAL A 191 -4.57 -1.81 5.22
CA VAL A 191 -4.32 -3.26 5.09
C VAL A 191 -4.95 -3.74 3.79
N GLY A 192 -4.11 -4.21 2.86
CA GLY A 192 -4.54 -4.74 1.57
C GLY A 192 -3.93 -6.11 1.31
N THR A 193 -3.80 -6.46 0.03
CA THR A 193 -3.22 -7.73 -0.44
C THR A 193 -1.99 -7.51 -1.32
N GLY A 194 -1.56 -6.26 -1.52
CA GLY A 194 -0.56 -5.89 -2.52
C GLY A 194 0.87 -6.33 -2.19
N PRO A 195 1.82 -6.08 -3.11
CA PRO A 195 3.23 -6.46 -2.95
C PRO A 195 3.97 -5.72 -1.83
N TYR A 196 3.40 -4.66 -1.27
CA TYR A 196 3.96 -3.91 -0.15
C TYR A 196 2.90 -3.70 0.94
N GLU A 197 3.33 -3.78 2.19
CA GLU A 197 2.57 -3.52 3.39
C GLU A 197 2.75 -2.06 3.80
N PHE A 198 1.68 -1.45 4.29
CA PHE A 198 1.74 -0.12 4.85
C PHE A 198 2.49 -0.11 6.19
N VAL A 199 3.35 0.90 6.39
CA VAL A 199 4.10 1.08 7.63
C VAL A 199 3.66 2.33 8.37
N GLU A 200 3.65 3.47 7.69
CA GLU A 200 3.39 4.76 8.34
C GLU A 200 2.83 5.78 7.34
N TYR A 201 1.98 6.66 7.84
CA TYR A 201 1.59 7.90 7.18
C TYR A 201 1.71 9.04 8.18
N VAL A 202 2.54 10.03 7.83
CA VAL A 202 2.69 11.28 8.55
C VAL A 202 2.12 12.39 7.67
N PRO A 203 0.95 12.97 8.01
CA PRO A 203 0.37 14.09 7.26
C PRO A 203 1.37 15.24 7.12
N GLY A 204 1.42 15.87 5.95
CA GLY A 204 2.38 16.93 5.64
C GLY A 204 3.82 16.49 5.38
N ASP A 205 4.15 15.21 5.53
CA ASP A 205 5.53 14.73 5.41
C ASP A 205 5.69 13.53 4.47
N ARG A 206 5.18 12.34 4.84
CA ARG A 206 5.52 11.10 4.12
C ARG A 206 4.54 9.94 4.29
N ILE A 207 4.64 8.96 3.38
CA ILE A 207 4.09 7.61 3.51
C ILE A 207 5.25 6.61 3.41
N ILE A 208 5.26 5.57 4.25
CA ILE A 208 6.24 4.48 4.18
C ILE A 208 5.50 3.17 3.93
N ILE A 209 6.00 2.40 2.96
CA ILE A 209 5.56 1.02 2.69
C ILE A 209 6.78 0.09 2.63
N ARG A 210 6.59 -1.17 3.01
CA ARG A 210 7.63 -2.22 2.97
C ARG A 210 7.18 -3.41 2.18
N ARG A 211 8.11 -4.08 1.51
CA ARG A 211 7.81 -5.28 0.73
C ARG A 211 7.11 -6.32 1.61
N SER A 212 5.99 -6.87 1.13
CA SER A 212 5.33 -7.99 1.77
C SER A 212 6.12 -9.29 1.50
N PRO A 213 6.45 -10.08 2.52
CA PRO A 213 7.18 -11.34 2.33
C PRO A 213 6.30 -12.47 1.78
N THR A 214 4.97 -12.31 1.74
CA THR A 214 4.01 -13.36 1.39
C THR A 214 3.36 -13.18 0.01
N TYR A 215 3.65 -12.08 -0.70
CA TYR A 215 3.00 -11.77 -1.97
C TYR A 215 3.47 -12.69 -3.10
N THR A 216 2.56 -13.53 -3.60
CA THR A 216 2.86 -14.49 -4.69
C THR A 216 1.81 -14.52 -5.81
N TRP A 217 0.79 -13.67 -5.76
CA TRP A 217 -0.38 -13.73 -6.64
C TRP A 217 -0.48 -12.57 -7.64
N GLY A 218 0.52 -11.70 -7.70
CA GLY A 218 0.48 -10.54 -8.58
C GLY A 218 0.35 -10.85 -10.08
N PRO A 219 -0.08 -9.87 -10.88
CA PRO A 219 -0.11 -9.97 -12.34
C PRO A 219 1.28 -10.26 -12.93
N SER A 220 1.32 -10.91 -14.09
CA SER A 220 2.57 -11.38 -14.74
C SER A 220 3.55 -10.29 -15.14
N PHE A 221 3.08 -9.04 -15.30
CA PHE A 221 3.95 -7.90 -15.57
C PHE A 221 4.64 -7.36 -14.32
N TYR A 222 4.26 -7.80 -13.11
CA TYR A 222 5.08 -7.57 -11.93
C TYR A 222 6.29 -8.47 -12.00
N LEU A 223 7.46 -7.84 -12.02
CA LEU A 223 8.72 -8.54 -12.03
C LEU A 223 8.87 -9.34 -10.73
N PRO A 224 9.31 -10.61 -10.80
CA PRO A 224 9.60 -11.37 -9.61
C PRO A 224 10.65 -10.64 -8.76
N PRO A 225 10.59 -10.74 -7.42
CA PRO A 225 11.65 -10.23 -6.56
C PRO A 225 13.02 -10.76 -7.00
N THR A 226 13.98 -9.86 -7.17
CA THR A 226 15.39 -10.20 -7.42
C THR A 226 16.23 -9.93 -6.16
N GLU A 227 17.52 -10.27 -6.16
CA GLU A 227 18.44 -9.90 -5.06
C GLU A 227 18.51 -8.38 -4.82
N ASN A 228 18.13 -7.56 -5.82
CA ASN A 228 18.09 -6.10 -5.73
C ASN A 228 16.65 -5.56 -5.61
N ALA A 229 15.74 -6.39 -5.12
CA ALA A 229 14.40 -5.99 -4.71
C ALA A 229 14.45 -4.75 -3.79
N ILE A 230 13.58 -3.77 -4.03
CA ILE A 230 13.35 -2.66 -3.09
C ILE A 230 12.60 -3.18 -1.85
N ASP A 231 13.17 -3.00 -0.67
CA ASP A 231 12.59 -3.45 0.60
C ASP A 231 11.62 -2.42 1.19
N GLU A 232 11.92 -1.13 1.02
CA GLU A 232 11.14 -0.03 1.57
C GLU A 232 11.06 1.12 0.58
N VAL A 233 9.88 1.74 0.47
CA VAL A 233 9.66 2.96 -0.29
C VAL A 233 9.16 4.04 0.66
N GLU A 234 9.87 5.16 0.73
CA GLU A 234 9.37 6.40 1.32
C GLU A 234 8.79 7.27 0.21
N PHE A 235 7.51 7.60 0.30
CA PHE A 235 6.89 8.64 -0.53
C PHE A 235 6.88 9.94 0.27
N ARG A 236 7.78 10.86 -0.08
CA ARG A 236 7.91 12.16 0.57
C ARG A 236 7.10 13.21 -0.17
N PHE A 237 6.32 14.01 0.55
CA PHE A 237 5.58 15.12 -0.05
C PHE A 237 6.51 16.31 -0.23
N LEU A 238 6.84 16.60 -1.48
CA LEU A 238 7.69 17.72 -1.87
C LEU A 238 6.89 18.58 -2.83
N THR A 239 6.03 19.47 -2.33
CA THR A 239 5.08 20.20 -3.19
C THR A 239 5.72 21.30 -4.03
N ASP A 240 6.84 21.87 -3.59
CA ASP A 240 7.61 22.84 -4.36
C ASP A 240 8.46 22.15 -5.46
N ALA A 241 8.23 22.54 -6.72
CA ALA A 241 8.86 21.88 -7.86
C ALA A 241 10.38 22.10 -7.92
N SER A 242 10.87 23.28 -7.53
CA SER A 242 12.29 23.58 -7.51
C SER A 242 13.00 22.81 -6.40
N ALA A 243 12.37 22.70 -5.22
CA ALA A 243 12.86 21.85 -4.14
C ALA A 243 12.92 20.36 -4.53
N ARG A 244 11.93 19.85 -5.28
CA ARG A 244 11.98 18.48 -5.83
C ARG A 244 13.17 18.26 -6.75
N ALA A 245 13.40 19.19 -7.69
CA ALA A 245 14.52 19.10 -8.62
C ALA A 245 15.87 19.10 -7.90
N LEU A 246 16.05 20.00 -6.92
CA LEU A 246 17.26 20.06 -6.10
C LEU A 246 17.46 18.80 -5.25
N ALA A 247 16.38 18.24 -4.69
CA ALA A 247 16.45 17.00 -3.92
C ALA A 247 16.87 15.81 -4.80
N LEU A 248 16.42 15.76 -6.06
CA LEU A 248 16.85 14.73 -7.02
C LEU A 248 18.32 14.91 -7.38
N GLU A 249 18.75 16.14 -7.68
CA GLU A 249 20.14 16.47 -8.01
C GLU A 249 21.10 16.13 -6.86
N ALA A 250 20.68 16.40 -5.62
CA ALA A 250 21.45 16.08 -4.41
C ALA A 250 21.46 14.57 -4.07
N GLY A 251 20.60 13.77 -4.69
CA GLY A 251 20.43 12.35 -4.38
C GLY A 251 19.62 12.06 -3.11
N ASP A 252 18.98 13.07 -2.53
CA ASP A 252 18.09 12.94 -1.36
C ASP A 252 16.80 12.16 -1.71
N VAL A 253 16.40 12.19 -2.98
CA VAL A 253 15.33 11.37 -3.57
C VAL A 253 15.83 10.69 -4.84
N GLN A 254 15.31 9.50 -5.14
CA GLN A 254 15.72 8.70 -6.30
C GLN A 254 14.73 8.82 -7.47
N VAL A 255 13.48 9.17 -7.17
CA VAL A 255 12.42 9.34 -8.18
C VAL A 255 11.60 10.57 -7.82
N VAL A 256 11.24 11.37 -8.81
CA VAL A 256 10.27 12.47 -8.64
C VAL A 256 9.35 12.51 -9.86
N GLY A 257 8.10 12.90 -9.64
CA GLY A 257 7.14 13.23 -10.68
C GLY A 257 7.01 14.74 -10.89
N GLU A 258 6.33 15.13 -11.97
CA GLU A 258 5.87 16.52 -12.19
C GLU A 258 7.00 17.57 -12.08
N ILE A 259 8.15 17.32 -12.71
CA ILE A 259 9.25 18.29 -12.79
C ILE A 259 8.93 19.35 -13.86
N LEU A 260 9.32 20.61 -13.64
CA LEU A 260 9.22 21.67 -14.65
C LEU A 260 10.02 21.31 -15.92
N PRO A 261 9.52 21.62 -17.13
CA PRO A 261 10.23 21.30 -18.38
C PRO A 261 11.63 21.93 -18.51
N THR A 262 11.90 23.02 -17.80
CA THR A 262 13.24 23.62 -17.73
C THR A 262 14.20 22.76 -16.93
N ASP A 263 13.75 22.33 -15.75
CA ASP A 263 14.57 21.59 -14.79
C ASP A 263 14.79 20.17 -15.29
N ALA A 264 13.76 19.54 -15.88
CA ALA A 264 13.88 18.24 -16.52
C ALA A 264 14.94 18.21 -17.63
N ARG A 265 15.04 19.29 -18.44
CA ARG A 265 16.07 19.40 -19.49
C ARG A 265 17.47 19.59 -18.91
N ALA A 266 17.60 20.35 -17.82
CA ALA A 266 18.88 20.52 -17.14
C ALA A 266 19.34 19.21 -16.50
N LEU A 267 18.47 18.58 -15.71
CA LEU A 267 18.74 17.31 -15.02
C LEU A 267 19.04 16.16 -15.98
N ALA A 268 18.45 16.14 -17.18
CA ALA A 268 18.75 15.13 -18.20
C ALA A 268 20.20 15.20 -18.74
N THR A 269 20.94 16.27 -18.44
CA THR A 269 22.37 16.37 -18.78
C THR A 269 23.30 15.86 -17.68
N GLU A 270 22.78 15.66 -16.47
CA GLU A 270 23.54 15.16 -15.33
C GLU A 270 23.77 13.65 -15.41
N SER A 271 24.99 13.22 -15.07
CA SER A 271 25.33 11.80 -15.08
C SER A 271 24.63 11.10 -13.91
N GLY A 272 23.83 10.08 -14.22
CA GLY A 272 23.10 9.30 -13.21
C GLY A 272 21.62 9.69 -13.05
N ILE A 273 21.15 10.70 -13.76
CA ILE A 273 19.72 11.04 -13.85
C ILE A 273 19.19 10.65 -15.23
N GLN A 274 18.05 9.96 -15.24
CA GLN A 274 17.36 9.58 -16.47
C GLN A 274 15.96 10.17 -16.47
N LEU A 275 15.61 10.85 -17.57
CA LEU A 275 14.23 11.23 -17.84
C LEU A 275 13.46 10.03 -18.40
N ILE A 276 12.35 9.68 -17.77
CA ILE A 276 11.42 8.64 -18.22
C ILE A 276 10.19 9.38 -18.77
N GLN A 277 9.82 9.10 -20.03
CA GLN A 277 8.66 9.69 -20.71
C GLN A 277 7.51 8.69 -20.83
#